data_AF-A0A7Y2ZTN0-F1
#
_entry.id   AF-A0A7Y2ZTN0-F1
#
_cell.length_a   1.000
_cell.length_b   1.000
_cell.length_c   1.000
_cell.angle_alpha   90.00
_cell.angle_beta   90.00
_cell.angle_gamma   90.00
#
_symmetry.space_group_name_H-M   'P 1'
#
loop_
_entity.id
_entity.type
_entity.pdbx_description
1 polymer ?
#
loop_
_entity_poly.entity_id
_entity_poly.type
_entity_poly.pdbx_seq_one_letter_code
_entity_poly.pdbx_strand_id
1 'polypeptide(L)' 'IIMGSEGKGISPSILKLADDKAKLPLLGDIASLNVSVACGAFLYEAVRQRQ' A
#
# COMPACT_ATOMS: atom_id res chain seq x y z
N ILE A 1 -1.84 -8.72 -2.37
CA ILE A 1 -1.53 -7.34 -1.95
C ILE A 1 -1.46 -7.34 -0.43
N ILE A 2 -0.35 -6.86 0.14
CA ILE A 2 -0.15 -6.79 1.59
C ILE A 2 -0.28 -5.31 1.99
N MET A 3 -1.16 -5.01 2.94
CA MET A 3 -1.38 -3.65 3.47
C MET A 3 -1.04 -3.64 4.97
N GLY A 4 -0.29 -2.62 5.38
CA GLY A 4 0.07 -2.40 6.79
C GLY A 4 -0.99 -1.58 7.53
N SER A 5 -0.88 -1.48 8.86
CA SER A 5 -1.77 -0.58 9.61
C SER A 5 -1.38 0.88 9.40
N GLU A 6 -2.35 1.78 9.57
CA GLU A 6 -2.12 3.21 9.67
C GLU A 6 -1.12 3.47 10.82
N GLY A 7 -0.07 4.25 10.55
CA GLY A 7 0.97 4.59 11.52
C GLY A 7 2.08 3.55 11.70
N LYS A 8 1.76 2.27 11.94
CA LYS A 8 2.79 1.22 12.17
C LYS A 8 3.34 0.59 10.89
N GLY A 9 2.58 0.61 9.79
CA GLY A 9 3.00 0.03 8.52
C GLY A 9 3.04 -1.49 8.52
N ILE A 10 3.93 -2.08 7.71
CA ILE A 10 4.08 -3.53 7.51
C ILE A 10 5.28 -4.04 8.31
N SER A 11 5.11 -5.15 9.03
CA SER A 11 6.20 -5.79 9.75
C SER A 11 7.37 -6.18 8.82
N PRO A 12 8.64 -5.96 9.20
CA PRO A 12 9.79 -6.22 8.35
C PRO A 12 9.89 -7.67 7.86
N SER A 13 9.48 -8.64 8.67
CA SER A 13 9.48 -10.06 8.29
C SER A 13 8.54 -10.35 7.11
N ILE A 14 7.36 -9.72 7.11
CA ILE A 14 6.38 -9.84 6.03
C ILE A 14 6.88 -9.11 4.78
N LEU A 15 7.53 -7.96 4.95
CA LEU A 15 8.11 -7.21 3.84
C LEU A 15 9.27 -7.94 3.14
N LYS A 16 9.95 -8.87 3.84
CA LYS A 16 10.97 -9.75 3.25
C LYS A 16 10.37 -10.91 2.45
N LEU A 17 9.13 -11.30 2.77
CA LEU A 17 8.38 -12.34 2.06
C LEU A 17 7.65 -11.80 0.82
N ALA A 18 7.50 -10.49 0.70
CA ALA A 18 6.85 -9.86 -0.44
C ALA A 18 7.77 -9.88 -1.67
N ASP A 19 7.24 -10.34 -2.80
CA ASP A 19 7.96 -10.37 -4.09
C ASP A 19 8.27 -8.95 -4.59
N ASP A 20 7.25 -8.08 -4.51
CA ASP A 20 7.32 -6.69 -4.97
C ASP A 20 6.85 -5.71 -3.89
N LYS A 21 7.44 -4.50 -3.94
CA LYS A 21 7.10 -3.40 -3.03
C LYS A 21 6.61 -2.22 -3.83
N ALA A 22 5.39 -1.76 -3.52
CA ALA A 22 4.80 -0.57 -4.09
C ALA A 22 4.49 0.45 -2.99
N LYS A 23 4.58 1.74 -3.31
CA LYS A 23 4.19 2.84 -2.42
C LYS A 23 3.22 3.77 -3.14
N LEU A 24 2.22 4.26 -2.43
CA LEU A 24 1.32 5.29 -2.92
C LEU A 24 1.96 6.66 -2.62
N PRO A 25 2.31 7.47 -3.61
CA PRO A 25 2.90 8.78 -3.36
C PRO A 25 1.88 9.67 -2.65
N LEU A 26 2.27 10.18 -1.48
CA LEU A 26 1.51 11.18 -0.75
C LEU A 26 1.99 12.56 -1.18
N LEU A 27 1.05 13.42 -1.58
CA LEU A 27 1.33 14.82 -1.91
C LEU A 27 0.82 15.69 -0.74
N GLY A 28 1.72 16.43 -0.11
CA GLY A 28 1.45 17.28 1.06
C GLY A 28 1.93 16.69 2.40
N ASP A 29 1.55 17.33 3.50
CA ASP A 29 2.04 17.04 4.86
C ASP A 29 1.26 15.94 5.61
N ILE A 30 0.56 15.06 4.90
CA ILE A 30 -0.16 13.94 5.54
C ILE A 30 0.79 12.78 5.84
N ALA A 31 0.78 12.30 7.08
CA ALA A 31 1.67 11.22 7.53
C ALA A 31 1.24 9.82 7.02
N SER A 32 -0.06 9.60 6.80
CA SER A 32 -0.61 8.34 6.29
C SER A 32 -1.98 8.58 5.68
N LEU A 33 -2.33 7.79 4.66
CA LEU A 33 -3.70 7.65 4.21
C LEU A 33 -4.42 6.58 5.03
N ASN A 34 -5.74 6.61 4.97
CA ASN A 34 -6.55 5.53 5.49
C ASN A 34 -6.26 4.23 4.71
N VAL A 35 -6.11 3.11 5.42
CA VAL A 35 -5.74 1.82 4.81
C VAL A 35 -6.77 1.35 3.79
N SER A 36 -8.06 1.61 4.01
CA SER A 36 -9.10 1.23 3.04
C SER A 36 -8.96 2.00 1.72
N VAL A 37 -8.66 3.30 1.79
CA VAL A 37 -8.46 4.16 0.62
C VAL A 37 -7.21 3.74 -0.14
N ALA A 38 -6.10 3.53 0.56
CA ALA A 38 -4.86 3.07 -0.06
C ALA A 38 -5.04 1.69 -0.71
N CYS A 39 -5.75 0.77 -0.05
CA CYS A 39 -6.05 -0.56 -0.57
C CYS A 39 -6.90 -0.46 -1.85
N GLY A 40 -7.93 0.38 -1.86
CA GLY A 40 -8.76 0.62 -3.04
C GLY A 40 -7.95 1.13 -4.23
N ALA A 41 -7.05 2.09 -4.01
CA ALA A 41 -6.17 2.60 -5.06
C ALA A 41 -5.26 1.50 -5.64
N PHE A 42 -4.64 0.68 -4.79
CA PHE A 42 -3.79 -0.43 -5.25
C PHE A 42 -4.57 -1.53 -5.97
N LEU A 43 -5.78 -1.86 -5.50
CA LEU A 43 -6.64 -2.84 -6.16
C LEU A 43 -7.06 -2.34 -7.54
N TYR A 44 -7.44 -1.08 -7.66
CA TYR A 44 -7.81 -0.48 -8.94
C TYR A 44 -6.62 -0.47 -9.92
N GLU A 45 -5.43 -0.09 -9.46
CA GLU A 45 -4.19 -0.18 -10.25
C GLU A 45 -3.93 -1.62 -10.73
N ALA A 46 -4.06 -2.59 -9.83
CA ALA A 46 -3.84 -3.99 -10.16
C ALA A 46 -4.90 -4.54 -11.12
N VAL A 47 -6.12 -3.99 -11.12
CA VAL A 47 -7.13 -4.31 -12.14
C VAL A 47 -6.77 -3.64 -13.46
N ARG A 48 -6.38 -2.36 -13.46
CA ARG A 48 -5.97 -1.62 -14.67
C ARG A 48 -4.77 -2.26 -15.37
N GLN A 49 -3.83 -2.85 -14.65
CA GLN A 49 -2.68 -3.55 -15.25
C GLN A 49 -3.03 -4.93 -15.82
N ARG A 50 -4.15 -5.52 -15.40
CA ARG A 50 -4.62 -6.84 -15.87
C ARG A 50 -5.58 -6.76 -17.06
N GLN A 51 -6.09 -5.56 -17.34
CA GLN A 51 -6.89 -5.25 -18.53
C GLN A 51 -6.01 -4.57 -19.58
#